data_AF-F6FX31-F1
#
_entry.id   AF-F6FX31-F1
#
_cell.length_a   1.000
_cell.length_b   1.000
_cell.length_c   1.000
_cell.angle_alpha   90.00
_cell.angle_beta   90.00
_cell.angle_gamma   90.00
#
_symmetry.space_group_name_H-M   'P 1'
#
loop_
_entity.id
_entity.type
_entity.pdbx_description
1 polymer ?
#
loop_
_entity_poly.entity_id
_entity_poly.type
_entity_poly.pdbx_seq_one_letter_code
_entity_poly.pdbx_strand_id
1 'polypeptide(L)'
;MNVSRRTVRTVLAAVTAVLALLFLAGQASASNHISPQNAPSGTHLQTGSIGCSTGGNSVSCTGFELAGVGNTDATVVLEARYTANIQCTNKGGKLVESHTHTAVDRTEVTVTSAKNGRLAIPAQMSTAPSESQILAQADCPNPNWTPNVQPGSVMLAGFTYSVTFAGFTAPYILITG
;
A
#
# COMPACT_ATOMS: atom_id res chain seq x y z
N MET A 1 -16.46 6.78 -54.55
CA MET A 1 -16.14 5.61 -53.71
C MET A 1 -17.14 5.55 -52.56
N ASN A 2 -18.17 4.71 -52.67
CA ASN A 2 -19.22 4.60 -51.66
C ASN A 2 -18.81 3.54 -50.62
N VAL A 3 -18.31 3.99 -49.47
CA VAL A 3 -18.11 3.11 -48.33
C VAL A 3 -19.48 2.68 -47.82
N SER A 4 -19.73 1.37 -47.83
CA SER A 4 -21.03 0.79 -47.44
C SER A 4 -21.34 1.08 -45.97
N ARG A 5 -22.55 1.60 -45.71
CA ARG A 5 -23.07 1.89 -44.36
C ARG A 5 -23.05 0.66 -43.43
N ARG A 6 -23.02 -0.55 -43.99
CA ARG A 6 -22.84 -1.80 -43.22
C ARG A 6 -21.44 -1.92 -42.65
N THR A 7 -20.40 -1.63 -43.44
CA THR A 7 -18.99 -1.72 -43.03
C THR A 7 -18.63 -0.71 -41.93
N VAL A 8 -19.22 0.49 -41.98
CA VAL A 8 -19.02 1.52 -40.94
C VAL A 8 -19.63 1.11 -39.59
N ARG A 9 -20.79 0.43 -39.60
CA ARG A 9 -21.46 -0.04 -38.38
C ARG A 9 -20.72 -1.21 -37.71
N THR A 10 -20.16 -2.15 -38.49
CA THR A 10 -19.37 -3.26 -37.94
C THR A 10 -18.04 -2.78 -37.36
N VAL A 11 -17.38 -1.81 -38.00
CA VAL A 11 -16.12 -1.24 -37.48
C VAL A 11 -16.37 -0.46 -36.18
N LEU A 12 -17.45 0.33 -36.10
CA LEU A 12 -17.76 1.11 -34.89
C LEU A 12 -18.14 0.23 -33.68
N ALA A 13 -18.85 -0.87 -33.90
CA ALA A 13 -19.19 -1.84 -32.85
C ALA A 13 -17.97 -2.67 -32.38
N ALA A 14 -17.01 -2.93 -33.26
CA ALA A 14 -15.77 -3.62 -32.90
C ALA A 14 -14.84 -2.71 -32.08
N VAL A 15 -14.80 -1.40 -32.38
CA VAL A 15 -13.97 -0.43 -31.64
C VAL A 15 -14.48 -0.19 -30.21
N THR A 16 -15.80 -0.19 -29.98
CA THR A 16 -16.36 -0.09 -28.61
C THR A 16 -16.19 -1.37 -27.78
N ALA A 17 -16.19 -2.55 -28.41
CA ALA A 17 -15.94 -3.81 -27.70
C ALA A 17 -14.47 -3.97 -27.27
N VAL A 18 -13.52 -3.44 -28.05
CA VAL A 18 -12.08 -3.49 -27.71
C VAL A 18 -11.70 -2.45 -26.64
N LEU A 19 -12.38 -1.30 -26.57
CA LEU A 19 -12.16 -0.31 -25.49
C LEU A 19 -12.72 -0.74 -24.11
N ALA A 20 -13.69 -1.65 -24.06
CA ALA A 20 -14.28 -2.12 -22.80
C ALA A 20 -13.45 -3.21 -22.08
N LEU A 21 -12.41 -3.74 -22.72
CA LEU A 21 -11.56 -4.83 -22.19
C LEU A 21 -10.28 -4.35 -21.50
N LEU A 22 -10.01 -3.03 -21.45
CA LEU A 22 -8.72 -2.47 -20.98
C LEU A 22 -8.73 -1.93 -19.53
N PHE A 23 -9.79 -2.13 -18.75
CA PHE A 23 -9.85 -1.64 -17.35
C PHE A 23 -10.29 -2.70 -16.33
N LEU A 24 -9.84 -3.95 -16.49
CA LEU A 24 -9.72 -4.84 -15.33
C LEU A 24 -8.40 -4.53 -14.60
N ALA A 25 -8.32 -3.37 -13.97
CA ALA A 25 -7.35 -3.21 -12.89
C ALA A 25 -7.80 -4.18 -11.78
N GLY A 26 -7.09 -5.29 -11.64
CA GLY A 26 -7.31 -6.23 -10.55
C GLY A 26 -7.15 -5.47 -9.24
N GLN A 27 -8.26 -5.17 -8.57
CA GLN A 27 -8.22 -4.68 -7.20
C GLN A 27 -7.70 -5.84 -6.37
N ALA A 28 -6.43 -5.78 -5.98
CA ALA A 28 -5.89 -6.68 -4.98
C ALA A 28 -6.70 -6.45 -3.70
N SER A 29 -7.59 -7.38 -3.37
CA SER A 29 -8.35 -7.32 -2.13
C SER A 29 -7.39 -7.52 -0.97
N ALA A 30 -7.41 -6.60 -0.01
CA ALA A 30 -6.70 -6.79 1.24
C ALA A 30 -7.21 -8.07 1.94
N SER A 31 -6.29 -8.96 2.31
CA SER A 31 -6.56 -10.14 3.12
C SER A 31 -6.45 -9.78 4.59
N ASN A 32 -7.48 -10.09 5.38
CA ASN A 32 -7.51 -9.85 6.82
C ASN A 32 -7.46 -11.18 7.57
N HIS A 33 -6.52 -11.29 8.50
CA HIS A 33 -6.34 -12.45 9.37
C HIS A 33 -6.39 -12.03 10.84
N ILE A 34 -7.33 -12.63 11.59
CA ILE A 34 -7.49 -12.44 13.03
C ILE A 34 -7.02 -13.72 13.74
N SER A 35 -6.11 -13.59 14.69
CA SER A 35 -5.52 -14.70 15.46
C SER A 35 -5.85 -14.57 16.94
N PRO A 36 -7.02 -15.04 17.41
CA PRO A 36 -7.44 -14.89 18.81
C PRO A 36 -6.44 -15.41 19.85
N GLN A 37 -5.62 -16.40 19.48
CA GLN A 37 -4.55 -16.94 20.32
C GLN A 37 -3.40 -15.95 20.59
N ASN A 38 -3.28 -14.88 19.80
CA ASN A 38 -2.25 -13.85 19.90
C ASN A 38 -2.73 -12.59 20.65
N ALA A 39 -3.74 -12.75 21.51
CA ALA A 39 -4.31 -11.68 22.30
C ALA A 39 -4.69 -12.16 23.71
N PRO A 40 -4.85 -11.23 24.68
CA PRO A 40 -5.45 -11.57 25.97
C PRO A 40 -6.81 -12.25 25.82
N SER A 41 -7.10 -13.21 26.69
CA SER A 41 -8.38 -13.93 26.67
C SER A 41 -9.56 -12.99 26.83
N GLY A 42 -10.54 -13.09 25.93
CA GLY A 42 -11.72 -12.22 25.91
C GLY A 42 -11.59 -11.00 24.99
N THR A 43 -10.46 -10.82 24.31
CA THR A 43 -10.29 -9.76 23.31
C THR A 43 -11.32 -9.90 22.19
N HIS A 44 -12.09 -8.84 21.95
CA HIS A 44 -13.05 -8.75 20.86
C HIS A 44 -13.18 -7.32 20.34
N LEU A 45 -13.67 -7.18 19.11
CA LEU A 45 -14.01 -5.88 18.52
C LEU A 45 -15.21 -5.28 19.26
N GLN A 46 -15.04 -4.07 19.80
CA GLN A 46 -16.12 -3.33 20.45
C GLN A 46 -16.84 -2.40 19.46
N THR A 47 -16.10 -1.54 18.76
CA THR A 47 -16.65 -0.55 17.82
C THR A 47 -15.72 -0.36 16.62
N GLY A 48 -16.27 0.20 15.53
CA GLY A 48 -15.56 0.43 14.27
C GLY A 48 -15.52 -0.80 13.38
N SER A 49 -14.60 -0.81 12.43
CA SER A 49 -14.33 -1.93 11.54
C SER A 49 -12.84 -2.13 11.40
N ILE A 50 -12.41 -3.39 11.24
CA ILE A 50 -11.02 -3.74 10.99
C ILE A 50 -10.86 -3.87 9.47
N GLY A 51 -10.11 -2.96 8.85
CA GLY A 51 -9.86 -3.03 7.42
C GLY A 51 -8.85 -1.99 6.95
N CYS A 52 -8.24 -2.28 5.80
CA CYS A 52 -7.46 -1.33 5.04
C CYS A 52 -7.98 -1.26 3.61
N SER A 53 -7.89 -0.08 3.00
CA SER A 53 -8.18 0.14 1.60
C SER A 53 -7.03 0.87 0.92
N THR A 54 -6.87 0.61 -0.37
CA THR A 54 -5.90 1.30 -1.23
C THR A 54 -6.62 2.28 -2.13
N GLY A 55 -6.05 3.47 -2.33
CA GLY A 55 -6.55 4.45 -3.29
C GLY A 55 -5.38 5.16 -3.97
N GLY A 56 -5.21 4.94 -5.27
CA GLY A 56 -4.00 5.38 -5.97
C GLY A 56 -2.75 4.75 -5.35
N ASN A 57 -1.79 5.57 -4.93
CA ASN A 57 -0.58 5.13 -4.23
C ASN A 57 -0.64 5.37 -2.72
N SER A 58 -1.82 5.19 -2.13
CA SER A 58 -2.03 5.40 -0.70
C SER A 58 -2.74 4.21 -0.08
N VAL A 59 -2.42 3.94 1.18
CA VAL A 59 -3.06 2.93 2.03
C VAL A 59 -3.73 3.64 3.20
N SER A 60 -4.98 3.29 3.51
CA SER A 60 -5.72 3.80 4.65
C SER A 60 -6.29 2.64 5.45
N CYS A 61 -5.94 2.55 6.73
CA CYS A 61 -6.46 1.55 7.66
C CYS A 61 -7.37 2.22 8.70
N THR A 62 -8.54 1.64 8.92
CA THR A 62 -9.58 2.20 9.78
C THR A 62 -9.19 2.16 11.26
N GLY A 63 -9.66 3.15 12.03
CA GLY A 63 -9.59 3.10 13.49
C GLY A 63 -10.75 2.29 14.07
N PHE A 64 -10.51 1.64 15.20
CA PHE A 64 -11.49 0.78 15.88
C PHE A 64 -11.16 0.64 17.38
N GLU A 65 -12.08 0.08 18.16
CA GLU A 65 -11.86 -0.20 19.58
C GLU A 65 -11.89 -1.71 19.85
N LEU A 66 -10.91 -2.20 20.59
CA LEU A 66 -10.89 -3.55 21.16
C LEU A 66 -11.26 -3.49 22.65
N ALA A 67 -12.05 -4.46 23.12
CA ALA A 67 -12.36 -4.66 24.53
C ALA A 67 -11.91 -6.05 24.98
N GLY A 68 -11.78 -6.23 26.30
CA GLY A 68 -11.31 -7.49 26.88
C GLY A 68 -9.79 -7.67 26.83
N VAL A 69 -9.03 -6.58 26.71
CA VAL A 69 -7.56 -6.62 26.59
C VAL A 69 -6.84 -6.61 27.95
N GLY A 70 -7.57 -6.51 29.07
CA GLY A 70 -6.98 -6.44 30.40
C GLY A 70 -6.20 -5.13 30.62
N ASN A 71 -4.92 -5.22 31.00
CA ASN A 71 -4.01 -4.08 31.05
C ASN A 71 -2.92 -4.20 29.98
N THR A 72 -3.24 -4.83 28.85
CA THR A 72 -2.28 -5.18 27.80
C THR A 72 -2.29 -4.11 26.72
N ASP A 73 -1.12 -3.50 26.53
CA ASP A 73 -0.89 -2.54 25.45
C ASP A 73 -0.74 -3.27 24.10
N ALA A 74 -0.81 -2.52 23.01
CA ALA A 74 -0.59 -3.06 21.67
C ALA A 74 0.30 -2.15 20.83
N THR A 75 1.12 -2.73 19.97
CA THR A 75 1.86 -2.02 18.93
C THR A 75 1.11 -2.19 17.61
N VAL A 76 0.86 -1.07 16.95
CA VAL A 76 0.22 -1.00 15.63
C VAL A 76 1.27 -0.55 14.62
N VAL A 77 1.44 -1.31 13.55
CA VAL A 77 2.40 -1.01 12.48
C VAL A 77 1.69 -1.03 11.14
N LEU A 78 1.91 -0.02 10.31
CA LEU A 78 1.61 -0.03 8.88
C LEU A 78 2.94 0.13 8.12
N GLU A 79 3.28 -0.85 7.29
CA GLU A 79 4.41 -0.80 6.35
C GLU A 79 3.85 -0.85 4.93
N ALA A 80 4.08 0.19 4.13
CA ALA A 80 3.74 0.24 2.73
C ALA A 80 5.01 0.24 1.87
N ARG A 81 5.01 -0.56 0.81
CA ARG A 81 6.12 -0.72 -0.12
C ARG A 81 5.75 -0.08 -1.44
N TYR A 82 6.65 0.76 -1.94
CA TYR A 82 6.49 1.49 -3.19
C TYR A 82 7.59 1.09 -4.15
N THR A 83 7.25 0.98 -5.43
CA THR A 83 8.23 0.84 -6.51
C THR A 83 8.29 2.12 -7.32
N ALA A 84 9.47 2.43 -7.85
CA ALA A 84 9.68 3.50 -8.81
C ALA A 84 10.76 3.09 -9.80
N ASN A 85 10.70 3.60 -11.03
CA ASN A 85 11.76 3.38 -12.01
C ASN A 85 12.76 4.52 -11.96
N ILE A 86 14.03 4.20 -11.77
CA ILE A 86 15.12 5.16 -11.72
C ILE A 86 15.86 5.14 -13.05
N GLN A 87 16.06 6.33 -13.59
CA GLN A 87 16.87 6.56 -14.77
C GLN A 87 18.07 7.43 -14.40
N CYS A 88 19.27 6.95 -14.72
CA CYS A 88 20.48 7.74 -14.50
C CYS A 88 20.99 8.34 -15.81
N THR A 89 21.37 9.62 -15.76
CA THR A 89 21.92 10.38 -16.90
C THR A 89 23.34 10.82 -16.58
N ASN A 90 24.32 10.52 -17.43
CA ASN A 90 25.68 11.02 -17.25
C ASN A 90 25.83 12.47 -17.73
N LYS A 91 26.97 13.10 -17.44
CA LYS A 91 27.29 14.49 -17.88
C LYS A 91 27.27 14.68 -19.41
N GLY A 92 27.40 13.61 -20.19
CA GLY A 92 27.31 13.62 -21.65
C GLY A 92 25.90 13.36 -22.19
N GLY A 93 24.87 13.33 -21.34
CA GLY A 93 23.48 13.10 -21.74
C GLY A 93 23.13 11.65 -22.09
N LYS A 94 24.05 10.69 -21.84
CA LYS A 94 23.75 9.26 -22.05
C LYS A 94 22.95 8.71 -20.88
N LEU A 95 21.98 7.88 -21.21
CA LEU A 95 21.12 7.18 -20.28
C LEU A 95 21.66 5.78 -20.03
N VAL A 96 21.60 5.32 -18.78
CA VAL A 96 21.71 3.90 -18.45
C VAL A 96 20.31 3.27 -18.45
N GLU A 97 20.27 1.95 -18.57
CA GLU A 97 19.02 1.19 -18.44
C GLU A 97 18.30 1.52 -17.13
N SER A 98 16.98 1.72 -17.25
CA SER A 98 16.13 2.03 -16.10
C SER A 98 16.01 0.80 -15.19
N HIS A 99 16.03 1.01 -13.88
CA HIS A 99 15.87 -0.07 -12.92
C HIS A 99 14.81 0.26 -11.88
N THR A 100 14.12 -0.77 -11.39
CA THR A 100 13.16 -0.63 -10.30
C THR A 100 13.90 -0.41 -8.99
N HIS A 101 13.48 0.62 -8.25
CA HIS A 101 13.87 0.89 -6.89
C HIS A 101 12.65 0.71 -5.97
N THR A 102 12.89 0.22 -4.76
CA THR A 102 11.84 0.03 -3.75
C THR A 102 12.05 0.97 -2.59
N ALA A 103 11.03 1.76 -2.27
CA ALA A 103 10.99 2.59 -1.08
C ALA A 103 9.96 2.03 -0.10
N VAL A 104 10.21 2.20 1.20
CA VAL A 104 9.31 1.74 2.27
C VAL A 104 8.90 2.94 3.11
N ASP A 105 7.60 3.08 3.33
CA ASP A 105 7.04 3.98 4.33
C ASP A 105 6.49 3.15 5.49
N ARG A 106 6.82 3.53 6.72
CA ARG A 106 6.45 2.77 7.92
C ARG A 106 5.97 3.71 9.02
N THR A 107 4.77 3.45 9.51
CA THR A 107 4.23 4.06 10.73
C THR A 107 4.16 3.04 11.84
N GLU A 108 4.44 3.48 13.06
CA GLU A 108 4.39 2.64 14.25
C GLU A 108 3.86 3.46 15.43
N VAL A 109 2.88 2.90 16.13
CA VAL A 109 2.31 3.52 17.32
C VAL A 109 2.08 2.47 18.40
N THR A 110 2.52 2.76 19.62
CA THR A 110 2.14 1.99 20.80
C THR A 110 0.86 2.59 21.37
N VAL A 111 -0.15 1.75 21.50
CA VAL A 111 -1.46 2.10 22.05
C VAL A 111 -1.56 1.49 23.44
N THR A 112 -1.69 2.36 24.44
CA THR A 112 -1.80 1.93 25.83
C THR A 112 -3.24 1.60 26.19
N SER A 113 -3.47 0.52 26.93
CA SER A 113 -4.81 0.21 27.42
C SER A 113 -5.30 1.27 28.41
N ALA A 114 -6.52 1.76 28.22
CA ALA A 114 -7.16 2.66 29.17
C ALA A 114 -7.67 1.85 30.39
N LYS A 115 -7.99 2.55 31.49
CA LYS A 115 -8.78 1.94 32.58
C LYS A 115 -10.03 1.29 31.98
N ASN A 116 -10.30 0.02 32.34
CA ASN A 116 -11.39 -0.86 31.89
C ASN A 116 -11.08 -1.83 30.74
N GLY A 117 -9.82 -2.10 30.41
CA GLY A 117 -9.46 -3.15 29.45
C GLY A 117 -9.99 -2.92 28.05
N ARG A 118 -9.92 -1.66 27.64
CA ARG A 118 -10.25 -1.18 26.30
C ARG A 118 -9.01 -0.58 25.65
N LEU A 119 -8.97 -0.64 24.33
CA LEU A 119 -7.84 -0.15 23.55
C LEU A 119 -8.37 0.47 22.24
N ALA A 120 -8.20 1.78 22.11
CA ALA A 120 -8.61 2.54 20.94
C ALA A 120 -7.48 2.52 19.90
N ILE A 121 -7.60 1.66 18.91
CA ILE A 121 -6.65 1.56 17.81
C ILE A 121 -6.86 2.75 16.86
N PRO A 122 -5.85 3.62 16.68
CA PRO A 122 -5.97 4.76 15.79
C PRO A 122 -5.97 4.30 14.33
N ALA A 123 -6.63 5.08 13.47
CA ALA A 123 -6.47 4.93 12.02
C ALA A 123 -5.00 5.13 11.63
N GLN A 124 -4.55 4.43 10.59
CA GLN A 124 -3.20 4.57 10.03
C GLN A 124 -3.30 4.91 8.55
N MET A 125 -2.33 5.66 8.04
CA MET A 125 -2.27 6.04 6.63
C MET A 125 -0.83 6.05 6.15
N SER A 126 -0.62 5.64 4.90
CA SER A 126 0.64 5.77 4.19
C SER A 126 0.38 6.32 2.79
N THR A 127 1.29 7.16 2.30
CA THR A 127 1.24 7.76 0.97
C THR A 127 2.59 7.58 0.28
N ALA A 128 2.58 7.54 -1.06
CA ALA A 128 3.82 7.47 -1.84
C ALA A 128 4.89 8.47 -1.36
N PRO A 129 6.15 8.02 -1.17
CA PRO A 129 7.26 8.90 -0.89
C PRO A 129 7.45 9.94 -2.01
N SER A 130 7.97 11.11 -1.65
CA SER A 130 8.35 12.12 -2.63
C SER A 130 9.50 11.62 -3.53
N GLU A 131 9.64 12.22 -4.71
CA GLU A 131 10.79 11.95 -5.57
C GLU A 131 12.13 12.18 -4.85
N SER A 132 12.22 13.22 -4.02
CA SER A 132 13.43 13.49 -3.24
C SER A 132 13.74 12.37 -2.22
N GLN A 133 12.73 11.77 -1.60
CA GLN A 133 12.90 10.64 -0.68
C GLN A 133 13.37 9.39 -1.42
N ILE A 134 12.81 9.12 -2.61
CA ILE A 134 13.22 8.01 -3.47
C ILE A 134 14.67 8.21 -3.95
N LEU A 135 15.00 9.43 -4.42
CA LEU A 135 16.33 9.73 -4.94
C LEU A 135 17.42 9.73 -3.88
N ALA A 136 17.09 9.98 -2.61
CA ALA A 136 18.06 9.91 -1.51
C ALA A 136 18.66 8.50 -1.33
N GLN A 137 18.00 7.46 -1.84
CA GLN A 137 18.44 6.07 -1.78
C GLN A 137 18.64 5.46 -3.18
N ALA A 138 18.58 6.27 -4.24
CA ALA A 138 18.73 5.80 -5.60
C ALA A 138 20.20 5.49 -5.94
N ASP A 139 20.43 4.29 -6.45
CA ASP A 139 21.76 3.86 -6.86
C ASP A 139 21.99 4.12 -8.34
N CYS A 140 22.97 4.96 -8.68
CA CYS A 140 23.50 5.09 -10.03
C CYS A 140 24.89 4.45 -10.14
N PRO A 141 25.36 4.08 -11.35
CA PRO A 141 26.59 3.31 -11.51
C PRO A 141 27.85 3.92 -10.87
N ASN A 142 27.93 5.25 -10.81
CA ASN A 142 28.95 5.99 -10.07
C ASN A 142 28.52 7.47 -9.89
N PRO A 143 29.23 8.29 -9.09
CA PRO A 143 28.86 9.68 -8.82
C PRO A 143 28.84 10.64 -10.04
N ASN A 144 29.26 10.23 -11.25
CA ASN A 144 29.13 11.05 -12.46
C ASN A 144 27.76 10.90 -13.16
N TRP A 145 26.86 10.14 -12.56
CA TRP A 145 25.51 9.90 -13.04
C TRP A 145 24.50 10.60 -12.12
N THR A 146 23.54 11.29 -12.73
CA THR A 146 22.44 11.96 -12.02
C THR A 146 21.20 11.07 -12.04
N PRO A 147 20.68 10.62 -10.88
CA PRO A 147 19.44 9.85 -10.82
C PRO A 147 18.23 10.75 -11.05
N ASN A 148 17.23 10.21 -11.74
CA ASN A 148 15.92 10.82 -11.92
C ASN A 148 14.84 9.75 -11.76
N VAL A 149 13.74 10.09 -11.09
CA VAL A 149 12.56 9.23 -11.05
C VAL A 149 11.84 9.36 -12.38
N GLN A 150 11.54 8.24 -13.04
CA GLN A 150 10.77 8.27 -14.27
C GLN A 150 9.33 8.74 -13.97
N PRO A 151 8.80 9.75 -14.67
CA PRO A 151 7.48 10.28 -14.38
C PRO A 151 6.39 9.20 -14.41
N GLY A 152 5.53 9.20 -13.39
CA GLY A 152 4.42 8.23 -13.27
C GLY A 152 4.82 6.80 -12.93
N SER A 153 6.10 6.54 -12.64
CA SER A 153 6.57 5.19 -12.28
C SER A 153 6.40 4.83 -10.81
N VAL A 154 6.11 5.80 -9.95
CA VAL A 154 5.88 5.55 -8.53
C VAL A 154 4.55 4.81 -8.36
N MET A 155 4.59 3.62 -7.78
CA MET A 155 3.44 2.75 -7.60
C MET A 155 3.46 2.07 -6.23
N LEU A 156 2.30 1.91 -5.59
CA LEU A 156 2.17 1.04 -4.42
C LEU A 156 2.35 -0.43 -4.87
N ALA A 157 3.34 -1.11 -4.30
CA ALA A 157 3.65 -2.51 -4.58
C ALA A 157 2.99 -3.48 -3.59
N GLY A 158 2.66 -3.00 -2.39
CA GLY A 158 1.92 -3.75 -1.38
C GLY A 158 2.07 -3.15 0.01
N PHE A 159 1.35 -3.69 0.98
CA PHE A 159 1.44 -3.24 2.37
C PHE A 159 1.21 -4.37 3.37
N THR A 160 1.62 -4.12 4.61
CA THR A 160 1.31 -4.95 5.77
C THR A 160 0.88 -4.05 6.92
N TYR A 161 -0.30 -4.31 7.48
CA TYR A 161 -0.79 -3.70 8.69
C TYR A 161 -0.88 -4.77 9.79
N SER A 162 -0.40 -4.45 11.00
CA SER A 162 -0.45 -5.38 12.11
C SER A 162 -0.80 -4.72 13.44
N VAL A 163 -1.48 -5.48 14.30
CA VAL A 163 -1.69 -5.15 15.72
C VAL A 163 -1.16 -6.30 16.55
N THR A 164 -0.16 -6.03 17.38
CA THR A 164 0.49 -7.03 18.23
C THR A 164 0.40 -6.61 19.69
N PHE A 165 -0.17 -7.46 20.54
CA PHE A 165 -0.26 -7.19 21.97
C PHE A 165 1.08 -7.37 22.68
N ALA A 166 1.34 -6.56 23.71
CA ALA A 166 2.50 -6.74 24.58
C ALA A 166 2.51 -8.15 25.20
N GLY A 167 3.67 -8.81 25.17
CA GLY A 167 3.81 -10.20 25.64
C GLY A 167 3.46 -11.27 24.59
N PHE A 168 3.01 -10.89 23.39
CA PHE A 168 2.78 -11.81 22.27
C PHE A 168 3.83 -11.59 21.17
N THR A 169 4.27 -12.68 20.53
CA THR A 169 5.32 -12.63 19.48
C THR A 169 4.77 -12.57 18.06
N ALA A 170 3.45 -12.74 17.89
CA ALA A 170 2.78 -12.76 16.61
C ALA A 170 1.56 -11.81 16.65
N PRO A 171 1.13 -11.27 15.50
CA PRO A 171 0.04 -10.30 15.47
C PRO A 171 -1.31 -10.95 15.81
N TYR A 172 -2.15 -10.20 16.54
CA TYR A 172 -3.58 -10.49 16.69
C TYR A 172 -4.34 -10.16 15.39
N ILE A 173 -4.01 -9.02 14.77
CA ILE A 173 -4.57 -8.61 13.47
C ILE A 173 -3.40 -8.51 12.50
N LEU A 174 -3.52 -9.17 11.35
CA LEU A 174 -2.63 -9.03 10.21
C LEU A 174 -3.45 -8.76 8.96
N ILE A 175 -3.19 -7.64 8.30
CA ILE A 175 -3.80 -7.29 7.02
C ILE A 175 -2.69 -7.11 5.98
N THR A 176 -2.81 -7.78 4.84
CA THR A 176 -1.86 -7.66 3.72
C THR A 176 -2.61 -7.36 2.43
N GLY A 177 -2.05 -6.50 1.59
CA GLY A 177 -2.61 -6.19 0.27
C GLY A 177 -1.60 -5.50 -0.63
#